data_AF-A0A1R1S6U2-F1
#
_entry.id   AF-A0A1R1S6U2-F1
#
_cell.length_a   1.000
_cell.length_b   1.000
_cell.length_c   1.000
_cell.angle_alpha   90.00
_cell.angle_beta   90.00
_cell.angle_gamma   90.00
#
_symmetry.space_group_name_H-M   'P 1'
#
loop_
_entity.id
_entity.type
_entity.pdbx_description
1 polymer ?
#
loop_
_entity_poly.entity_id
_entity_poly.type
_entity_poly.pdbx_seq_one_letter_code
_entity_poly.pdbx_strand_id
1 'polypeptide(L)'
;MSDLETATPAEWDDLIDEWDEIRHGFYLGDAPAMVLRCARNLEASVAADGPDTALWTLGLVLTGPYVIYARPDAAAEARVLEAMGAVERTLGQASCAHEAHPCDDVSGADLDNFRYVLEMLAHPERDADHDAAPADEENWPDEEGAQSWFEGRMTREIWTCPRNLAGFARAFPG
;
A
#
# COMPACT_ATOMS: atom_id res chain seq x y z
N MET A 1 11.70 0.49 -25.17
CA MET A 1 11.42 0.93 -23.81
C MET A 1 10.09 1.65 -23.88
N SER A 2 9.02 0.96 -23.53
CA SER A 2 7.74 1.64 -23.33
C SER A 2 7.89 2.39 -22.01
N ASP A 3 7.71 3.71 -22.04
CA ASP A 3 7.50 4.49 -20.82
C ASP A 3 6.27 3.89 -20.14
N LEU A 4 6.47 3.27 -18.98
CA LEU A 4 5.34 2.91 -18.12
C LEU A 4 4.74 4.24 -17.68
N GLU A 5 3.56 4.54 -18.21
CA GLU A 5 2.78 5.69 -17.81
C GLU A 5 2.43 5.50 -16.33
N THR A 6 3.08 6.27 -15.46
CA THR A 6 2.82 6.28 -14.01
C THR A 6 1.48 6.94 -13.77
N ALA A 7 0.66 6.38 -12.89
CA ALA A 7 -0.63 6.98 -12.58
C ALA A 7 -0.45 8.35 -11.91
N THR A 8 -1.34 9.28 -12.23
CA THR A 8 -1.37 10.62 -11.66
C THR A 8 -1.86 10.58 -10.21
N PRO A 9 -1.57 11.62 -9.40
CA PRO A 9 -2.03 11.65 -8.01
C PRO A 9 -3.56 11.54 -7.87
N ALA A 10 -4.34 12.14 -8.78
CA ALA A 10 -5.79 12.03 -8.77
C ALA A 10 -6.29 10.61 -9.09
N GLU A 11 -5.62 9.89 -10.00
CA GLU A 11 -5.94 8.49 -10.27
C GLU A 11 -5.57 7.59 -9.08
N TRP A 12 -4.54 7.96 -8.30
CA TRP A 12 -4.24 7.29 -7.05
C TRP A 12 -5.26 7.58 -5.96
N ASP A 13 -5.72 8.83 -5.81
CA ASP A 13 -6.80 9.19 -4.89
C ASP A 13 -8.03 8.29 -5.14
N ASP A 14 -8.47 8.19 -6.39
CA ASP A 14 -9.61 7.35 -6.78
C ASP A 14 -9.35 5.87 -6.42
N LEU A 15 -8.17 5.32 -6.75
CA LEU A 15 -7.83 3.92 -6.45
C LEU A 15 -7.77 3.62 -4.95
N ILE A 16 -7.25 4.55 -4.15
CA ILE A 16 -7.14 4.42 -2.70
C ILE A 16 -8.55 4.35 -2.07
N ASP A 17 -9.46 5.22 -2.52
CA ASP A 17 -10.85 5.19 -2.11
C ASP A 17 -11.52 3.86 -2.48
N GLU A 18 -11.34 3.37 -3.72
CA GLU A 18 -11.88 2.09 -4.15
C GLU A 18 -11.34 0.90 -3.31
N TRP A 19 -10.05 0.90 -2.98
CA TRP A 19 -9.45 -0.14 -2.14
C TRP A 19 -9.99 -0.13 -0.71
N ASP A 20 -10.16 1.05 -0.13
CA ASP A 20 -10.73 1.20 1.20
C ASP A 20 -12.20 0.79 1.23
N GLU A 21 -12.98 1.10 0.18
CA GLU A 21 -14.35 0.60 0.03
C GLU A 21 -14.41 -0.94 -0.10
N ILE A 22 -13.48 -1.55 -0.85
CA ILE A 22 -13.38 -3.01 -0.98
C ILE A 22 -13.08 -3.65 0.38
N ARG A 23 -12.13 -3.09 1.12
CA ARG A 23 -11.74 -3.57 2.45
C ARG A 23 -12.92 -3.57 3.42
N HIS A 24 -13.72 -2.52 3.40
CA HIS A 24 -14.91 -2.40 4.25
C HIS A 24 -16.14 -3.17 3.73
N GLY A 25 -16.10 -3.67 2.50
CA GLY A 25 -17.22 -4.38 1.87
C GLY A 25 -18.36 -3.46 1.41
N PHE A 26 -18.09 -2.17 1.21
CA PHE A 26 -19.06 -1.20 0.68
C PHE A 26 -18.90 -0.94 -0.82
N TYR A 27 -17.82 -1.45 -1.44
CA TYR A 27 -17.59 -1.29 -2.87
C TYR A 27 -18.74 -1.85 -3.71
N LEU A 28 -19.34 -1.00 -4.52
CA LEU A 28 -20.50 -1.36 -5.36
C LEU A 28 -20.11 -1.89 -6.75
N GLY A 29 -18.82 -1.83 -7.09
CA GLY A 29 -18.28 -2.30 -8.35
C GLY A 29 -17.90 -3.79 -8.36
N ASP A 30 -17.16 -4.18 -9.40
CA ASP A 30 -16.63 -5.55 -9.54
C ASP A 30 -15.29 -5.66 -8.79
N ALA A 31 -15.37 -5.90 -7.47
CA ALA A 31 -14.20 -6.07 -6.62
C ALA A 31 -13.23 -7.19 -7.09
N PRO A 32 -13.70 -8.36 -7.57
CA PRO A 32 -12.80 -9.36 -8.15
C PRO A 32 -12.00 -8.83 -9.34
N ALA A 33 -12.67 -8.13 -10.28
CA ALA A 33 -11.99 -7.54 -11.44
C ALA A 33 -11.00 -6.44 -11.04
N MET A 34 -11.33 -5.65 -10.02
CA MET A 34 -10.46 -4.62 -9.45
C MET A 34 -9.17 -5.21 -8.90
N VAL A 35 -9.28 -6.20 -8.02
CA VAL A 35 -8.13 -6.87 -7.40
C VAL A 35 -7.25 -7.55 -8.46
N LEU A 36 -7.87 -8.20 -9.46
CA LEU A 36 -7.15 -8.77 -10.60
C LEU A 36 -6.40 -7.73 -11.42
N ARG A 37 -6.96 -6.52 -11.60
CA ARG A 37 -6.29 -5.39 -12.26
C ARG A 37 -5.07 -4.95 -11.46
N CYS A 38 -5.22 -4.80 -10.14
CA CYS A 38 -4.13 -4.40 -9.24
C CYS A 38 -2.99 -5.42 -9.25
N ALA A 39 -3.29 -6.72 -9.20
CA ALA A 39 -2.28 -7.77 -9.30
C ALA A 39 -1.46 -7.72 -10.60
N ARG A 40 -2.12 -7.45 -11.75
CA ARG A 40 -1.43 -7.30 -13.04
C ARG A 40 -0.53 -6.06 -13.07
N ASN A 41 -1.00 -4.94 -12.53
CA ASN A 41 -0.21 -3.71 -12.47
C ASN A 41 0.99 -3.86 -11.53
N LEU A 42 0.82 -4.53 -10.39
CA LEU A 42 1.91 -4.83 -9.47
C LEU A 42 3.02 -5.62 -10.18
N GLU A 43 2.67 -6.69 -10.88
CA GLU A 43 3.68 -7.49 -11.59
C GLU A 43 4.38 -6.72 -12.71
N ALA A 44 3.64 -5.92 -13.47
CA ALA A 44 4.23 -5.08 -14.51
C ALA A 44 5.22 -4.07 -13.88
N SER A 45 4.86 -3.48 -12.74
CA SER A 45 5.71 -2.55 -12.01
C SER A 45 6.96 -3.25 -11.47
N VAL A 46 6.83 -4.40 -10.79
CA VAL A 46 7.96 -5.19 -10.28
C VAL A 46 8.91 -5.60 -11.42
N ALA A 47 8.37 -6.09 -12.54
CA ALA A 47 9.18 -6.55 -13.68
C ALA A 47 9.98 -5.41 -14.33
N ALA A 48 9.52 -4.17 -14.19
CA ALA A 48 10.17 -3.00 -14.75
C ALA A 48 10.99 -2.18 -13.74
N ASP A 49 11.05 -2.61 -12.47
CA ASP A 49 11.57 -1.79 -11.36
C ASP A 49 10.85 -0.43 -11.30
N GLY A 50 9.53 -0.48 -11.45
CA GLY A 50 8.66 0.68 -11.60
C GLY A 50 8.45 1.44 -10.28
N PRO A 51 8.35 2.78 -10.33
CA PRO A 51 8.25 3.62 -9.13
C PRO A 51 6.98 3.35 -8.32
N ASP A 52 5.93 2.84 -8.97
CA ASP A 52 4.62 2.60 -8.36
C ASP A 52 4.54 1.26 -7.61
N THR A 53 5.62 0.47 -7.58
CA THR A 53 5.63 -0.86 -6.95
C THR A 53 5.16 -0.80 -5.49
N ALA A 54 5.55 0.23 -4.75
CA ALA A 54 5.13 0.41 -3.36
C ALA A 54 3.60 0.63 -3.23
N LEU A 55 3.04 1.55 -4.02
CA LEU A 55 1.60 1.85 -4.01
C LEU A 55 0.77 0.62 -4.37
N TRP A 56 1.14 -0.11 -5.42
CA TRP A 56 0.44 -1.34 -5.80
C TRP A 56 0.54 -2.44 -4.74
N THR A 57 1.72 -2.60 -4.12
CA THR A 57 1.92 -3.61 -3.06
C THR A 57 1.04 -3.30 -1.85
N LEU A 58 1.08 -2.06 -1.36
CA LEU A 58 0.36 -1.64 -0.17
C LEU A 58 -1.17 -1.58 -0.41
N GLY A 59 -1.61 -1.23 -1.63
CA GLY A 59 -3.03 -1.32 -2.01
C GLY A 59 -3.57 -2.75 -2.00
N LEU A 60 -2.76 -3.72 -2.45
CA LEU A 60 -3.12 -5.14 -2.31
C LEU A 60 -3.14 -5.58 -0.85
N VAL A 61 -2.19 -5.13 0.00
CA VAL A 61 -2.23 -5.38 1.45
C VAL A 61 -3.52 -4.84 2.06
N LEU A 62 -3.92 -3.60 1.72
CA LEU A 62 -5.15 -2.96 2.21
C LEU A 62 -6.40 -3.77 1.83
N THR A 63 -6.44 -4.31 0.60
CA THR A 63 -7.54 -5.18 0.13
C THR A 63 -7.42 -6.64 0.57
N GLY A 64 -6.35 -7.02 1.28
CA GLY A 64 -6.08 -8.37 1.74
C GLY A 64 -7.23 -9.02 2.52
N PRO A 65 -7.89 -8.34 3.49
CA PRO A 65 -9.03 -8.91 4.20
C PRO A 65 -10.15 -9.38 3.27
N TYR A 66 -10.43 -8.63 2.20
CA TYR A 66 -11.40 -9.03 1.20
C TYR A 66 -10.95 -10.29 0.45
N VAL A 67 -9.71 -10.32 -0.04
CA VAL A 67 -9.16 -11.46 -0.78
C VAL A 67 -9.22 -12.75 0.05
N ILE A 68 -8.81 -12.68 1.31
CA ILE A 68 -8.61 -13.84 2.17
C ILE A 68 -9.90 -14.31 2.84
N TYR A 69 -10.70 -13.38 3.36
CA TYR A 69 -11.86 -13.75 4.18
C TYR A 69 -13.17 -13.74 3.40
N ALA A 70 -13.33 -12.84 2.42
CA ALA A 70 -14.53 -12.83 1.58
C ALA A 70 -14.48 -13.88 0.46
N ARG A 71 -13.27 -14.40 0.14
CA ARG A 71 -12.98 -15.44 -0.87
C ARG A 71 -13.79 -15.23 -2.16
N PRO A 72 -13.58 -14.09 -2.82
CA PRO A 72 -14.47 -13.64 -3.88
C PRO A 72 -14.37 -14.47 -5.16
N ASP A 73 -13.18 -15.03 -5.44
CA ASP A 73 -12.89 -15.93 -6.53
C ASP A 73 -11.49 -16.55 -6.35
N ALA A 74 -11.34 -17.84 -6.64
CA ALA A 74 -10.07 -18.56 -6.49
C ALA A 74 -9.02 -18.13 -7.52
N ALA A 75 -9.44 -17.69 -8.72
CA ALA A 75 -8.48 -17.20 -9.72
C ALA A 75 -7.94 -15.82 -9.34
N ALA A 76 -8.80 -14.93 -8.81
CA ALA A 76 -8.37 -13.66 -8.25
C ALA A 76 -7.37 -13.84 -7.09
N GLU A 77 -7.68 -14.71 -6.12
CA GLU A 77 -6.80 -15.03 -5.00
C GLU A 77 -5.44 -15.56 -5.47
N ALA A 78 -5.43 -16.59 -6.31
CA ALA A 78 -4.19 -17.17 -6.84
C ALA A 78 -3.32 -16.13 -7.56
N ARG A 79 -3.96 -15.21 -8.29
CA ARG A 79 -3.25 -14.17 -9.04
C ARG A 79 -2.62 -13.11 -8.13
N VAL A 80 -3.28 -12.75 -7.03
CA VAL A 80 -2.72 -11.85 -6.02
C VAL A 80 -1.53 -12.51 -5.32
N LEU A 81 -1.65 -13.78 -4.94
CA LEU A 81 -0.56 -14.53 -4.32
C LEU A 81 0.66 -14.64 -5.25
N GLU A 82 0.43 -14.83 -6.56
CA GLU A 82 1.51 -14.83 -7.56
C GLU A 82 2.24 -13.48 -7.61
N ALA A 83 1.48 -12.38 -7.64
CA ALA A 83 2.02 -11.02 -7.68
C ALA A 83 2.79 -10.66 -6.39
N MET A 84 2.24 -10.97 -5.22
CA MET A 84 2.93 -10.76 -3.93
C MET A 84 4.19 -11.64 -3.84
N GLY A 85 4.12 -12.89 -4.31
CA GLY A 85 5.31 -13.73 -4.42
C GLY A 85 6.38 -13.16 -5.36
N ALA A 86 6.00 -12.43 -6.41
CA ALA A 86 6.96 -11.75 -7.28
C ALA A 86 7.65 -10.58 -6.56
N VAL A 87 6.91 -9.79 -5.77
CA VAL A 87 7.49 -8.74 -4.90
C VAL A 87 8.49 -9.36 -3.93
N GLU A 88 8.10 -10.41 -3.19
CA GLU A 88 8.99 -11.06 -2.22
C GLU A 88 10.26 -11.58 -2.88
N ARG A 89 10.15 -12.27 -4.02
CA ARG A 89 11.32 -12.84 -4.71
C ARG A 89 12.28 -11.77 -5.23
N THR A 90 11.74 -10.68 -5.78
CA THR A 90 12.55 -9.62 -6.40
C THR A 90 13.19 -8.72 -5.35
N LEU A 91 12.43 -8.32 -4.33
CA LEU A 91 12.86 -7.32 -3.34
C LEU A 91 13.43 -7.93 -2.05
N GLY A 92 13.09 -9.18 -1.73
CA GLY A 92 13.41 -9.80 -0.44
C GLY A 92 14.89 -10.08 -0.17
N GLN A 93 15.76 -9.91 -1.17
CA GLN A 93 17.22 -10.03 -1.02
C GLN A 93 17.93 -8.67 -0.95
N ALA A 94 17.22 -7.56 -1.13
CA ALA A 94 17.81 -6.25 -1.07
C ALA A 94 18.16 -5.88 0.39
N SER A 95 19.39 -5.42 0.61
CA SER A 95 19.83 -4.88 1.89
C SER A 95 19.42 -3.41 2.02
N CYS A 96 18.96 -3.02 3.20
CA CYS A 96 18.69 -1.63 3.58
C CYS A 96 19.43 -1.28 4.88
N ALA A 97 19.60 0.00 5.16
CA ALA A 97 20.27 0.51 6.37
C ALA A 97 19.28 0.92 7.47
N HIS A 98 17.97 0.81 7.23
CA HIS A 98 16.94 1.20 8.19
C HIS A 98 16.99 0.27 9.41
N GLU A 99 16.95 0.84 10.61
CA GLU A 99 17.04 0.09 11.87
C GLU A 99 15.74 -0.65 12.22
N ALA A 100 14.60 -0.18 11.69
CA ALA A 100 13.26 -0.72 11.94
C ALA A 100 12.43 -0.75 10.66
N HIS A 101 11.48 -1.68 10.60
CA HIS A 101 10.67 -1.97 9.43
C HIS A 101 9.20 -2.14 9.83
N PRO A 102 8.27 -1.30 9.35
CA PRO A 102 6.84 -1.49 9.56
C PRO A 102 6.37 -2.92 9.32
N CYS A 103 6.91 -3.63 8.32
CA CYS A 103 6.50 -5.00 8.04
C CYS A 103 6.79 -6.01 9.18
N ASP A 104 7.68 -5.67 10.12
CA ASP A 104 8.05 -6.54 11.23
C ASP A 104 7.05 -6.42 12.41
N ASP A 105 6.27 -5.33 12.50
CA ASP A 105 5.38 -5.01 13.63
C ASP A 105 3.90 -4.85 13.27
N VAL A 106 3.53 -4.77 11.99
CA VAL A 106 2.15 -4.53 11.55
C VAL A 106 1.22 -5.71 11.85
N SER A 107 0.14 -5.40 12.57
CA SER A 107 -0.99 -6.25 12.89
C SER A 107 -2.23 -5.88 12.05
N GLY A 108 -3.27 -6.70 12.09
CA GLY A 108 -4.53 -6.43 11.36
C GLY A 108 -5.26 -5.15 11.81
N ALA A 109 -5.03 -4.66 13.03
CA ALA A 109 -5.57 -3.39 13.52
C ALA A 109 -4.90 -2.16 12.87
N ASP A 110 -3.72 -2.35 12.26
CA ASP A 110 -2.94 -1.26 11.67
C ASP A 110 -3.34 -1.00 10.21
N LEU A 111 -4.26 -1.79 9.64
CA LEU A 111 -4.74 -1.62 8.27
C LEU A 111 -5.54 -0.33 8.06
N ASP A 112 -6.18 0.20 9.09
CA ASP A 112 -6.85 1.52 9.01
C ASP A 112 -5.83 2.63 8.69
N ASN A 113 -4.58 2.47 9.13
CA ASN A 113 -3.50 3.43 8.86
C ASN A 113 -2.91 3.31 7.45
N PHE A 114 -3.13 2.21 6.74
CA PHE A 114 -2.56 1.99 5.39
C PHE A 114 -3.12 2.97 4.37
N ARG A 115 -4.36 3.43 4.54
CA ARG A 115 -4.94 4.47 3.70
C ARG A 115 -4.09 5.74 3.73
N TYR A 116 -3.76 6.23 4.93
CA TYR A 116 -2.91 7.42 5.09
C TYR A 116 -1.50 7.23 4.51
N VAL A 117 -0.92 6.03 4.65
CA VAL A 117 0.38 5.71 4.03
C VAL A 117 0.30 5.79 2.51
N LEU A 118 -0.76 5.24 1.90
CA LEU A 118 -0.96 5.29 0.45
C LEU A 118 -1.14 6.73 -0.04
N GLU A 119 -1.96 7.53 0.65
CA GLU A 119 -2.15 8.96 0.34
C GLU A 119 -0.82 9.73 0.44
N MET A 120 -0.04 9.49 1.50
CA MET A 120 1.30 10.08 1.65
C MET A 120 2.20 9.72 0.47
N LEU A 121 2.22 8.46 0.02
CA LEU A 121 3.06 8.00 -1.09
C LEU A 121 2.60 8.52 -2.45
N ALA A 122 1.29 8.63 -2.67
CA ALA A 122 0.68 9.12 -3.91
C ALA A 122 0.89 10.61 -4.14
N HIS A 123 1.11 11.37 -3.06
CA HIS A 123 1.25 12.82 -3.08
C HIS A 123 2.62 13.30 -2.58
N PRO A 124 3.72 13.01 -3.31
CA PRO A 124 5.06 13.42 -2.89
C PRO A 124 5.20 14.92 -2.63
N GLU A 125 4.41 15.74 -3.33
CA GLU A 125 4.36 17.19 -3.22
C GLU A 125 3.80 17.70 -1.88
N ARG A 126 2.94 16.93 -1.22
CA ARG A 126 2.26 17.37 0.02
C ARG A 126 3.19 17.35 1.25
N ASP A 127 4.33 16.65 1.20
CA ASP A 127 5.32 16.70 2.30
C ASP A 127 6.01 18.06 2.43
N ALA A 128 6.17 18.79 1.32
CA ALA A 128 6.88 20.08 1.35
C ALA A 128 6.11 21.18 2.10
N ASP A 129 4.78 21.05 2.19
CA ASP A 129 3.90 21.99 2.89
C ASP A 129 3.56 21.51 4.32
N HIS A 130 3.73 20.23 4.64
CA HIS A 130 3.50 19.70 6.00
C HIS A 130 4.60 20.14 7.00
N ASP A 131 5.81 20.43 6.51
CA ASP A 131 6.88 21.10 7.31
C ASP A 131 6.58 22.60 7.58
N ALA A 132 5.58 23.19 6.92
CA ALA A 132 5.25 24.62 7.00
C ALA A 132 3.91 24.94 7.70
N ALA A 133 3.03 23.95 7.90
CA ALA A 133 1.82 24.14 8.67
C ALA A 133 2.12 23.91 10.17
N PRO A 134 2.03 24.94 11.04
CA PRO A 134 1.89 24.64 12.46
C PRO A 134 0.67 23.75 12.60
N ALA A 135 0.79 22.67 13.37
CA ALA A 135 -0.31 21.76 13.67
C ALA A 135 -1.59 22.56 13.91
N ASP A 136 -2.49 22.57 12.93
CA ASP A 136 -3.83 23.12 13.13
C ASP A 136 -4.59 22.02 13.86
N GLU A 137 -4.39 22.01 15.19
CA GLU A 137 -4.96 21.07 16.16
C GLU A 137 -6.50 21.05 16.13
N GLU A 138 -7.17 21.94 15.38
CA GLU A 138 -8.62 22.15 15.46
C GLU A 138 -9.47 21.34 14.46
N ASN A 139 -8.90 20.54 13.55
CA ASN A 139 -9.71 19.76 12.58
C ASN A 139 -9.22 18.33 12.29
N TRP A 140 -8.32 17.77 13.09
CA TRP A 140 -8.10 16.32 13.10
C TRP A 140 -8.99 15.71 14.18
N PRO A 141 -9.76 14.63 13.91
CA PRO A 141 -10.53 13.99 14.97
C PRO A 141 -9.58 13.60 16.10
N ASP A 142 -9.99 13.90 17.34
CA ASP A 142 -9.30 13.56 18.59
C ASP A 142 -9.06 12.04 18.71
N GLU A 143 -8.14 11.49 17.93
CA GLU A 143 -7.58 10.16 18.11
C GLU A 143 -6.15 10.34 18.57
N GLU A 144 -5.97 10.33 19.89
CA GLU A 144 -4.68 10.30 20.61
C GLU A 144 -3.74 9.16 20.14
N GLY A 145 -4.13 8.34 19.16
CA GLY A 145 -3.32 7.30 18.51
C GLY A 145 -2.78 7.66 17.11
N ALA A 146 -3.44 8.54 16.35
CA ALA A 146 -3.07 8.84 14.96
C ALA A 146 -1.77 9.67 14.86
N GLN A 147 -1.53 10.55 15.85
CA GLN A 147 -0.30 11.33 15.95
C GLN A 147 0.92 10.46 16.28
N SER A 148 0.74 9.34 17.00
CA SER A 148 1.86 8.50 17.45
C SER A 148 2.49 7.63 16.36
N TRP A 149 1.75 7.31 15.27
CA TRP A 149 2.26 6.46 14.18
C TRP A 149 3.24 7.19 13.26
N PHE A 150 3.04 8.50 13.07
CA PHE A 150 3.91 9.34 12.24
C PHE A 150 5.04 10.02 13.02
N GLU A 151 5.05 9.96 14.35
CA GLU A 151 6.08 10.58 15.19
C GLU A 151 7.49 9.99 14.93
N GLY A 152 8.17 10.60 13.96
CA GLY A 152 9.63 10.68 13.85
C GLY A 152 10.35 9.52 13.18
N ARG A 153 9.69 8.41 12.78
CA ARG A 153 10.40 7.22 12.27
C ARG A 153 9.80 6.46 11.09
N MET A 154 8.69 6.89 10.49
CA MET A 154 8.00 6.16 9.40
C MET A 154 7.86 7.01 8.13
N THR A 155 8.99 7.39 7.53
CA THR A 155 9.05 8.24 6.31
C THR A 155 8.64 7.47 5.04
N ARG A 156 8.36 8.19 3.94
CA ARG A 156 8.17 7.57 2.61
C ARG A 156 9.28 6.59 2.24
N GLU A 157 10.53 6.97 2.49
CA GLU A 157 11.71 6.13 2.21
C GLU A 157 11.64 4.79 2.96
N ILE A 158 11.17 4.80 4.20
CA ILE A 158 11.00 3.58 4.99
C ILE A 158 9.85 2.77 4.39
N TRP A 159 8.68 3.37 4.11
CA TRP A 159 7.54 2.64 3.52
C TRP A 159 7.81 2.05 2.13
N THR A 160 8.64 2.69 1.31
CA THR A 160 9.04 2.18 -0.01
C THR A 160 10.27 1.26 0.04
N CYS A 161 10.87 1.04 1.22
CA CYS A 161 12.02 0.18 1.38
C CYS A 161 11.74 -1.24 0.84
N PRO A 162 12.62 -1.83 0.01
CA PRO A 162 12.45 -3.17 -0.54
C PRO A 162 12.17 -4.25 0.51
N ARG A 163 12.81 -4.14 1.70
CA ARG A 163 12.58 -5.07 2.80
C ARG A 163 11.16 -4.97 3.35
N ASN A 164 10.60 -3.76 3.46
CA ASN A 164 9.22 -3.59 3.90
C ASN A 164 8.24 -4.18 2.90
N LEU A 165 8.39 -3.85 1.62
CA LEU A 165 7.50 -4.36 0.57
C LEU A 165 7.55 -5.89 0.49
N ALA A 166 8.74 -6.48 0.57
CA ALA A 166 8.90 -7.93 0.61
C ALA A 166 8.31 -8.55 1.89
N GLY A 167 8.44 -7.89 3.04
CA GLY A 167 7.88 -8.34 4.31
C GLY A 167 6.35 -8.37 4.28
N PHE A 168 5.71 -7.31 3.81
CA PHE A 168 4.26 -7.26 3.62
C PHE A 168 3.78 -8.29 2.61
N ALA A 169 4.50 -8.45 1.50
CA ALA A 169 4.19 -9.46 0.49
C ALA A 169 4.27 -10.88 1.04
N ARG A 170 5.27 -11.19 1.87
CA ARG A 170 5.40 -12.48 2.57
C ARG A 170 4.29 -12.70 3.61
N ALA A 171 3.93 -11.64 4.33
CA ALA A 171 2.92 -11.71 5.38
C ALA A 171 1.51 -11.88 4.81
N PHE A 172 1.29 -11.56 3.53
CA PHE A 172 0.03 -11.74 2.82
C PHE A 172 -0.36 -13.23 2.84
N PRO A 173 -1.39 -13.62 3.62
CA PRO A 173 -1.78 -15.02 3.77
C PRO A 173 -2.12 -15.68 2.44
N GLY A 174 -1.66 -16.91 2.25
CA GLY A 174 -2.15 -17.88 1.28
C GLY A 174 -2.62 -19.16 1.94
#